data_AF-A0A2N2PCI9-F1
#
_entry.id   AF-A0A2N2PCI9-F1
#
_cell.length_a   1.000
_cell.length_b   1.000
_cell.length_c   1.000
_cell.angle_alpha   90.00
_cell.angle_beta   90.00
_cell.angle_gamma   90.00
#
_symmetry.space_group_name_H-M   'P 1'
#
loop_
_entity.id
_entity.type
_entity.pdbx_description
1 polymer ?
#
loop_
_entity_poly.entity_id
_entity_poly.type
_entity_poly.pdbx_seq_one_letter_code
_entity_poly.pdbx_strand_id
1 'polypeptide(L)'
;MKHESHNVTSNAWVQLYQARRITSDPQSRPAGRPRSLVPRHKVGLTLSKGEMAELTKWQTRLSKLLNRKVSVGETVGILSRLCSARFQLVPNEKARNLDELVQMLIGTE
;
A
#
# COMPACT_ATOMS: atom_id res chain seq x y z
N MET A 1 -9.48 -39.32 -6.28
CA MET A 1 -9.84 -37.92 -5.94
C MET A 1 -9.47 -37.72 -4.47
N LYS A 2 -8.38 -36.99 -4.18
CA LYS A 2 -7.94 -36.73 -2.80
C LYS A 2 -8.46 -35.35 -2.40
N HIS A 3 -9.27 -35.32 -1.35
CA HIS A 3 -9.73 -34.09 -0.72
C HIS A 3 -8.56 -33.44 0.03
N GLU A 4 -8.16 -32.24 -0.38
CA GLU A 4 -7.22 -31.42 0.37
C GLU A 4 -8.01 -30.53 1.34
N SER A 5 -7.96 -30.89 2.61
CA SER A 5 -8.61 -30.16 3.69
C SER A 5 -7.90 -28.83 3.91
N HIS A 6 -8.56 -27.71 3.59
CA HIS A 6 -8.08 -26.38 3.94
C HIS A 6 -8.05 -26.21 5.47
N ASN A 7 -6.85 -26.22 6.05
CA ASN A 7 -6.64 -25.91 7.46
C ASN A 7 -6.57 -24.39 7.65
N VAL A 8 -7.60 -23.81 8.30
CA VAL A 8 -7.89 -22.37 8.41
C VAL A 8 -7.10 -21.68 9.55
N THR A 9 -5.98 -22.26 10.00
CA THR A 9 -5.17 -21.71 11.12
C THR A 9 -3.69 -21.59 10.80
N SER A 10 -3.32 -21.32 9.55
CA SER A 10 -1.93 -20.96 9.23
C SER A 10 -1.60 -19.57 9.78
N ASN A 11 -0.65 -19.49 10.72
CA ASN A 11 -0.09 -18.26 11.30
C ASN A 11 0.26 -17.24 10.19
N ALA A 12 -0.05 -15.96 10.40
CA ALA A 12 0.17 -14.89 9.42
C ALA A 12 1.61 -14.86 8.88
N TRP A 13 2.60 -15.20 9.71
CA TRP A 13 4.00 -15.31 9.27
C TRP A 13 4.25 -16.48 8.30
N VAL A 14 3.57 -17.61 8.51
CA VAL A 14 3.66 -18.79 7.63
C VAL A 14 3.00 -18.49 6.28
N GLN A 15 1.85 -17.80 6.28
CA GLN A 15 1.21 -17.33 5.04
C GLN A 15 2.10 -16.35 4.27
N LEU A 16 2.76 -15.41 4.96
CA LEU A 16 3.72 -14.48 4.34
C LEU A 16 4.98 -15.19 3.81
N TYR A 17 5.46 -16.23 4.50
CA TYR A 17 6.57 -17.05 4.05
C TYR A 17 6.20 -17.85 2.79
N GLN A 18 5.03 -18.47 2.78
CA GLN A 18 4.50 -19.22 1.64
C GLN A 18 4.23 -18.31 0.43
N ALA A 19 3.63 -17.13 0.62
CA ALA A 19 3.39 -16.16 -0.45
C ALA A 19 4.69 -15.64 -1.08
N ARG A 20 5.76 -15.49 -0.28
CA ARG A 20 7.10 -15.13 -0.78
C ARG A 20 7.74 -16.22 -1.63
N ARG A 21 7.50 -17.50 -1.31
CA ARG A 21 7.97 -18.64 -2.12
C ARG A 21 7.24 -18.75 -3.46
N ILE A 22 5.93 -18.52 -3.49
CA ILE A 22 5.13 -18.61 -4.72
C ILE A 22 5.54 -17.53 -5.75
N THR A 23 6.05 -16.39 -5.29
CA THR A 23 6.48 -15.27 -6.15
C THR A 23 7.94 -15.31 -6.58
N SER A 24 8.75 -16.24 -6.06
CA SER A 24 10.18 -16.33 -6.36
C SER A 24 10.53 -17.26 -7.52
N ASP A 25 9.64 -18.17 -7.93
CA ASP A 25 9.92 -19.06 -9.05
C ASP A 25 9.50 -18.40 -10.37
N PRO A 26 10.43 -18.01 -11.26
CA PRO A 26 10.09 -17.51 -12.57
C PRO A 26 9.44 -18.64 -13.38
N GLN A 27 8.12 -18.59 -13.56
CA GLN A 27 7.41 -19.47 -14.48
C GLN A 27 7.97 -19.27 -15.89
N SER A 28 8.79 -20.22 -16.34
CA SER A 28 9.27 -20.30 -17.73
C SER A 28 8.05 -20.48 -18.64
N ARG A 29 7.70 -19.44 -19.39
CA ARG A 29 6.56 -19.48 -20.33
C ARG A 29 7.03 -20.05 -21.67
N PRO A 30 6.16 -20.79 -22.39
CA PRO A 30 6.49 -21.36 -23.69
C PRO A 30 6.84 -20.29 -24.72
N ALA A 31 7.72 -20.64 -25.67
CA ALA A 31 8.23 -19.74 -26.70
C ALA A 31 7.09 -19.21 -27.60
N GLY A 32 7.04 -17.89 -27.82
CA GLY A 32 6.09 -17.25 -28.73
C GLY A 32 5.19 -16.17 -28.12
N ARG A 33 5.08 -16.08 -26.78
CA ARG A 33 4.43 -14.92 -26.15
C ARG A 33 5.45 -13.78 -26.02
N PRO A 34 5.15 -12.54 -26.46
CA PRO A 34 6.04 -11.41 -26.21
C PRO A 34 6.35 -11.32 -24.71
N ARG A 35 7.62 -11.06 -24.37
CA ARG A 35 8.06 -10.93 -22.97
C ARG A 35 7.13 -9.92 -22.30
N SER A 36 6.42 -10.32 -21.23
CA SER A 36 5.62 -9.32 -20.50
C SER A 36 6.56 -8.24 -20.00
N LEU A 37 6.10 -6.99 -19.97
CA LEU A 37 6.77 -5.91 -19.24
C LEU A 37 7.00 -6.38 -17.80
N VAL A 38 8.21 -6.88 -17.54
CA VAL A 38 8.66 -7.14 -16.18
C VAL A 38 8.74 -5.77 -15.54
N PRO A 39 7.95 -5.50 -14.48
CA PRO A 39 8.04 -4.22 -13.80
C PRO A 39 9.50 -3.98 -13.39
N ARG A 40 10.10 -2.87 -13.84
CA ARG A 40 11.51 -2.52 -13.54
C ARG A 40 11.76 -2.32 -12.04
N HIS A 41 10.69 -2.15 -11.25
CA HIS A 41 10.71 -2.10 -9.80
C HIS A 41 9.71 -3.09 -9.24
N LYS A 42 10.07 -3.75 -8.13
CA LYS A 42 9.21 -4.70 -7.41
C LYS A 42 7.94 -3.96 -6.93
N VAL A 43 6.78 -4.30 -7.48
CA VAL A 43 5.49 -3.62 -7.19
C VAL A 43 4.71 -4.26 -6.03
N GLY A 44 5.35 -5.14 -5.25
CA GLY A 44 4.70 -5.86 -4.15
C GLY A 44 4.98 -5.20 -2.81
N LEU A 45 4.29 -4.11 -2.47
CA LEU A 45 4.25 -3.60 -1.10
C LEU A 45 3.20 -4.38 -0.33
N THR A 46 3.61 -5.12 0.71
CA THR A 46 2.68 -5.78 1.63
C THR A 46 2.32 -4.83 2.75
N LEU A 47 1.05 -4.45 2.83
CA LEU A 47 0.52 -3.66 3.93
C LEU A 47 0.05 -4.59 5.05
N SER A 48 0.29 -4.19 6.29
CA SER A 48 -0.32 -4.80 7.46
C SER A 48 -1.84 -4.63 7.45
N LYS A 49 -2.54 -5.43 8.27
CA LYS A 49 -4.00 -5.31 8.44
C LYS A 49 -4.40 -3.91 8.95
N GLY A 50 -3.58 -3.31 9.82
CA GLY A 50 -3.81 -1.97 10.35
C GLY A 50 -3.70 -0.89 9.26
N GLU A 51 -2.63 -0.93 8.47
CA GLU A 51 -2.43 0.01 7.36
C GLU A 51 -3.55 -0.10 6.32
N MET A 52 -4.00 -1.32 6.01
CA MET A 52 -5.12 -1.55 5.09
C MET A 52 -6.44 -0.98 5.64
N ALA A 53 -6.68 -1.14 6.95
CA ALA A 53 -7.87 -0.59 7.60
C ALA A 53 -7.89 0.95 7.53
N GLU A 54 -6.75 1.61 7.77
CA GLU A 54 -6.62 3.06 7.63
C GLU A 54 -6.81 3.53 6.19
N LEU A 55 -6.21 2.87 5.20
CA LEU A 55 -6.44 3.19 3.79
C LEU A 55 -7.90 3.01 3.37
N THR A 56 -8.59 2.00 3.92
CA THR A 56 -10.02 1.79 3.64
C THR A 56 -10.86 2.94 4.18
N LYS A 57 -10.58 3.44 5.39
CA LYS A 57 -11.24 4.62 5.95
C LYS A 57 -11.05 5.85 5.06
N TRP A 58 -9.81 6.09 4.63
CA TRP A 58 -9.50 7.21 3.72
C TRP A 58 -10.17 7.05 2.35
N GLN A 59 -10.17 5.84 1.80
CA GLN A 59 -10.84 5.53 0.53
C GLN A 59 -12.34 5.86 0.60
N THR A 60 -13.02 5.49 1.69
CA THR A 60 -14.44 5.83 1.88
C THR A 60 -14.65 7.34 1.98
N ARG A 61 -13.80 8.05 2.73
CA ARG A 61 -13.88 9.52 2.85
C ARG A 61 -13.68 10.22 1.51
N LEU A 62 -12.62 9.86 0.78
CA LEU A 62 -12.32 10.44 -0.53
C LEU A 62 -13.39 10.09 -1.57
N SER A 63 -13.93 8.87 -1.53
CA SER A 63 -15.00 8.49 -2.45
C SER A 63 -16.27 9.31 -2.23
N LYS A 64 -16.60 9.61 -0.97
CA LYS A 64 -17.71 10.51 -0.62
C LYS A 64 -17.43 11.95 -1.07
N LEU A 65 -16.24 12.47 -0.78
CA LEU A 65 -15.86 13.84 -1.14
C LEU A 65 -15.83 14.08 -2.66
N LEU A 66 -15.36 13.10 -3.43
CA LEU A 66 -15.24 13.19 -4.89
C LEU A 66 -16.49 12.69 -5.63
N ASN A 67 -17.52 12.25 -4.90
CA ASN A 67 -18.74 11.65 -5.44
C ASN A 67 -18.51 10.55 -6.50
N ARG A 68 -17.45 9.74 -6.31
CA ARG A 68 -17.11 8.62 -7.20
C ARG A 68 -16.33 7.57 -6.43
N LYS A 69 -16.28 6.35 -6.96
CA LYS A 69 -15.42 5.31 -6.39
C LYS A 69 -13.95 5.68 -6.60
N VAL A 70 -13.18 5.63 -5.52
CA VAL A 70 -11.72 5.81 -5.52
C VAL A 70 -11.08 4.46 -5.22
N SER A 71 -10.06 4.07 -5.98
CA SER A 71 -9.28 2.84 -5.74
C SER A 71 -8.24 3.02 -4.63
N VAL A 72 -7.73 1.93 -4.05
CA VAL A 72 -6.66 2.00 -3.03
C VAL A 72 -5.41 2.70 -3.57
N GLY A 73 -5.04 2.44 -4.83
CA GLY A 73 -3.90 3.10 -5.48
C GLY A 73 -4.11 4.61 -5.64
N GLU A 74 -5.32 5.04 -6.01
CA GLU A 74 -5.66 6.46 -6.03
C GLU A 74 -5.67 7.09 -4.64
N THR A 75 -6.18 6.39 -3.62
CA THR A 75 -6.14 6.84 -2.22
C THR A 75 -4.72 7.12 -1.78
N VAL A 76 -3.79 6.19 -2.02
CA VAL A 76 -2.36 6.37 -1.72
C VAL A 76 -1.79 7.55 -2.50
N GLY A 77 -2.12 7.68 -3.79
CA GLY A 77 -1.67 8.79 -4.62
C GLY A 77 -2.18 10.16 -4.15
N ILE A 78 -3.43 10.25 -3.71
CA ILE A 78 -4.02 11.49 -3.17
C ILE A 78 -3.34 11.86 -1.86
N LEU A 79 -3.21 10.91 -0.92
CA LEU A 79 -2.56 11.14 0.37
C LEU A 79 -1.10 11.55 0.19
N SER A 80 -0.36 10.87 -0.69
CA SER A 80 1.04 11.21 -0.97
C SER A 80 1.18 12.64 -1.48
N ARG A 81 0.35 13.07 -2.44
CA ARG A 81 0.39 14.45 -2.96
C ARG A 81 0.05 15.48 -1.89
N LEU A 82 -0.96 15.20 -1.05
CA LEU A 82 -1.35 16.08 0.06
C LEU A 82 -0.20 16.23 1.07
N CYS A 83 0.40 15.12 1.49
CA CYS A 83 1.52 15.13 2.42
C CYS A 83 2.74 15.85 1.82
N SER A 84 3.07 15.59 0.55
CA SER A 84 4.19 16.27 -0.13
C SER A 84 3.96 17.78 -0.24
N ALA A 85 2.75 18.21 -0.61
CA ALA A 85 2.41 19.63 -0.70
C ALA A 85 2.48 20.31 0.67
N ARG A 86 1.99 19.66 1.74
CA ARG A 86 2.09 20.19 3.10
C ARG A 86 3.52 20.24 3.60
N PHE A 87 4.31 19.20 3.33
CA PHE A 87 5.70 19.14 3.75
C PHE A 87 6.56 20.25 3.13
N GLN A 88 6.26 20.69 1.89
CA GLN A 88 6.95 21.81 1.25
C GLN A 88 6.76 23.16 1.98
N LEU A 89 5.69 23.29 2.77
CA LEU A 89 5.40 24.50 3.55
C LEU A 89 6.08 24.49 4.92
N VAL A 90 6.57 23.34 5.35
CA VAL A 90 7.23 23.20 6.65
C VAL A 90 8.64 23.82 6.54
N PRO A 91 8.99 24.79 7.41
CA PRO A 91 10.34 25.35 7.41
C PRO A 91 11.36 24.25 7.70
N ASN A 92 12.64 24.47 7.36
CA ASN A 92 13.74 23.53 7.62
C ASN A 92 14.06 23.33 9.13
N GLU A 93 13.11 23.66 10.00
CA GLU A 93 13.14 23.44 11.43
C GLU A 93 12.83 21.98 11.76
N LYS A 94 13.48 21.46 12.80
CA LYS A 94 13.28 20.09 13.25
C LYS A 94 12.19 20.06 14.30
N ALA A 95 11.12 19.32 14.03
CA ALA A 95 10.15 18.95 15.05
C ALA A 95 10.82 18.07 16.13
N ARG A 96 10.57 18.35 17.41
CA ARG A 96 11.11 17.59 18.55
C ARG A 96 10.30 16.32 18.80
N ASN A 97 9.03 16.32 18.43
CA ASN A 97 8.12 15.18 18.59
C ASN A 97 7.07 15.13 17.46
N LEU A 98 6.28 14.06 17.44
CA LEU A 98 5.26 13.84 16.40
C LEU A 98 4.16 14.89 16.42
N ASP A 99 3.75 15.35 17.62
CA ASP A 99 2.68 16.34 17.74
C ASP A 99 3.10 17.68 17.12
N GLU A 100 4.31 18.14 17.44
CA GLU A 100 4.92 19.32 16.85
C GLU A 100 5.05 19.19 15.32
N LEU A 101 5.45 18.02 14.82
CA LEU A 101 5.51 17.77 13.38
C LEU A 101 4.12 17.88 12.72
N VAL A 102 3.09 17.34 13.36
CA VAL A 102 1.71 17.41 12.86
C VAL A 102 1.23 18.87 12.86
N GLN A 103 1.50 19.62 13.93
CA GLN A 103 1.15 21.05 13.99
C GLN A 103 1.85 21.85 12.88
N MET A 104 3.15 21.61 12.66
CA MET A 104 3.90 22.24 11.57
C MET A 104 3.30 21.93 10.19
N LEU A 105 2.81 20.70 9.97
CA LEU A 105 2.20 20.28 8.70
C LEU A 105 0.78 20.84 8.46
N ILE A 106 0.04 21.16 9.52
CA ILE A 106 -1.30 21.77 9.41
C ILE A 106 -1.17 23.25 9.03
N GLY A 107 -0.15 23.94 9.56
CA GLY A 107 0.06 25.38 9.42
C GLY A 107 -0.84 26.19 10.35
N THR A 108 -0.40 27.38 10.73
CA THR A 108 -1.27 28.43 11.26
C THR A 108 -1.92 29.15 10.09
N GLU A 109 -3.24 29.27 10.11
CA GLU A 109 -4.06 29.95 9.09
C GLU A 109 -3.54 31.35 8.73
#